data_AF-A0A2C9KQH1-F1
#
_entry.id   AF-A0A2C9KQH1-F1
#
_cell.length_a   1.000
_cell.length_b   1.000
_cell.length_c   1.000
_cell.angle_alpha   90.00
_cell.angle_beta   90.00
_cell.angle_gamma   90.00
#
_symmetry.space_group_name_H-M   'P 1'
#
loop_
_entity.id
_entity.type
_entity.pdbx_description
1 polymer ?
#
loop_
_entity_poly.entity_id
_entity_poly.type
_entity_poly.pdbx_seq_one_letter_code
_entity_poly.pdbx_strand_id
1 'polypeptide(L)'
;MRKFEEYKPKDNCDAPTNKRSSFDPKLRHMVLDGVTMANLDVVWNSTTQSLQGTLLEKLNTCCTAFGKRLFHQWLCAPLCQPSAICDRLDAVDDLIQLPGVVEECVTLMKKLPDLERLLSRL
;
A
#
# COMPACT_ATOMS: atom_id res chain seq x y z
N MET A 1 -7.20 37.56 -8.96
CA MET A 1 -7.22 36.44 -7.98
C MET A 1 -7.95 35.26 -8.61
N ARG A 2 -7.30 34.12 -8.81
CA ARG A 2 -7.97 32.91 -9.33
C ARG A 2 -8.85 32.33 -8.21
N LYS A 3 -10.14 32.08 -8.49
CA LYS A 3 -11.03 31.39 -7.57
C LYS A 3 -10.56 29.94 -7.48
N PHE A 4 -10.18 29.50 -6.29
CA PHE A 4 -9.92 28.08 -6.03
C PHE A 4 -11.27 27.44 -5.71
N GLU A 5 -11.65 26.43 -6.47
CA GLU A 5 -12.83 25.62 -6.20
C GLU A 5 -12.46 24.50 -5.25
N GLU A 6 -13.27 24.30 -4.21
CA GLU A 6 -13.09 23.22 -3.25
C GLU A 6 -13.31 21.87 -3.95
N TYR A 7 -12.27 21.05 -3.99
CA TYR A 7 -12.32 19.73 -4.63
C TYR A 7 -13.21 18.80 -3.82
N LYS A 8 -14.35 18.42 -4.39
CA LYS A 8 -15.22 17.36 -3.85
C LYS A 8 -14.84 16.01 -4.47
N PRO A 9 -14.38 15.03 -3.67
CA PRO A 9 -14.06 13.69 -4.18
C PRO A 9 -15.29 13.04 -4.80
N LYS A 10 -15.12 12.47 -6.00
CA LYS A 10 -16.19 11.80 -6.75
C LYS A 10 -16.73 10.54 -6.06
N ASP A 11 -16.01 10.04 -5.06
CA ASP A 11 -16.35 8.82 -4.34
C ASP A 11 -17.39 9.04 -3.23
N ASN A 12 -17.75 10.29 -2.94
CA ASN A 12 -18.66 10.64 -1.84
C ASN A 12 -19.91 11.39 -2.36
N CYS A 13 -20.78 10.71 -3.12
CA CYS A 13 -22.04 11.30 -3.61
C CYS A 13 -23.18 10.28 -3.70
N ASP A 14 -24.16 10.42 -2.81
CA ASP A 14 -25.52 9.84 -2.88
C ASP A 14 -26.35 10.45 -4.04
N ALA A 15 -25.88 10.37 -5.29
CA ALA A 15 -26.61 10.91 -6.45
C ALA A 15 -26.57 9.98 -7.68
N PRO A 16 -27.68 9.80 -8.42
CA PRO A 16 -27.74 8.93 -9.58
C PRO A 16 -27.14 9.65 -10.78
N THR A 17 -25.86 9.42 -11.06
CA THR A 17 -25.17 10.05 -12.21
C THR A 17 -24.88 9.05 -13.31
N ASN A 18 -25.39 9.39 -14.49
CA ASN A 18 -25.26 8.65 -15.73
C ASN A 18 -23.80 8.68 -16.25
N LYS A 19 -23.15 7.51 -16.20
CA LYS A 19 -22.00 7.01 -16.99
C LYS A 19 -20.81 7.96 -17.24
N ARG A 20 -19.80 7.85 -16.37
CA ARG A 20 -18.41 7.37 -16.64
C ARG A 20 -17.49 7.70 -15.46
N SER A 21 -17.66 7.03 -14.33
CA SER A 21 -16.48 6.58 -13.58
C SER A 21 -16.09 5.25 -14.24
N SER A 22 -14.98 5.23 -14.96
CA SER A 22 -14.42 4.01 -15.58
C SER A 22 -13.81 3.08 -14.52
N PHE A 23 -14.38 3.04 -13.33
CA PHE A 23 -13.97 2.12 -12.30
C PHE A 23 -14.66 0.81 -12.62
N ASP A 24 -13.94 -0.11 -13.27
CA ASP A 24 -14.46 -1.46 -13.47
C ASP A 24 -14.52 -2.13 -12.10
N PRO A 25 -15.72 -2.39 -11.55
CA PRO A 25 -15.87 -3.00 -10.23
C PRO A 25 -15.28 -4.41 -10.17
N LYS A 26 -14.90 -5.00 -11.30
CA LYS A 26 -14.19 -6.29 -11.37
C LYS A 26 -12.68 -6.18 -11.15
N LEU A 27 -12.09 -4.99 -11.27
CA LEU A 27 -10.67 -4.80 -11.03
C LEU A 27 -10.38 -5.02 -9.54
N ARG A 28 -9.54 -6.01 -9.25
CA ARG A 28 -9.10 -6.30 -7.88
C ARG A 28 -8.01 -5.34 -7.41
N HIS A 29 -7.19 -4.88 -8.34
CA HIS A 29 -6.05 -4.01 -8.07
C HIS A 29 -6.02 -2.78 -8.99
N MET A 30 -5.49 -1.68 -8.47
CA MET A 30 -5.23 -0.46 -9.22
C MET A 30 -4.06 -0.71 -10.18
N VAL A 31 -4.28 -0.39 -11.45
CA VAL A 31 -3.22 -0.47 -12.46
C VAL A 31 -2.34 0.76 -12.34
N LEU A 32 -1.08 0.55 -11.98
CA LEU A 32 -0.01 1.56 -12.03
C LEU A 32 0.96 1.15 -13.13
N ASP A 33 0.97 1.91 -14.23
CA ASP A 33 1.94 1.66 -15.30
C ASP A 33 3.35 2.11 -14.88
N GLY A 34 4.36 1.69 -15.65
CA GLY A 34 5.76 2.00 -15.33
C GLY A 34 6.05 3.50 -15.26
N VAL A 35 5.38 4.29 -16.11
CA VAL A 35 5.52 5.75 -16.12
C VAL A 35 4.92 6.38 -14.86
N THR A 36 3.72 5.96 -14.44
CA THR A 36 3.11 6.44 -13.20
C THR A 36 3.93 6.05 -11.97
N MET A 37 4.43 4.81 -11.91
CA MET A 37 5.27 4.37 -10.79
C MET A 37 6.56 5.18 -10.66
N ALA A 38 7.19 5.55 -11.79
CA ALA A 38 8.38 6.38 -11.82
C ALA A 38 8.10 7.85 -11.46
N ASN A 39 7.01 8.42 -11.97
CA ASN A 39 6.63 9.82 -11.71
C ASN A 39 6.22 10.07 -10.26
N LEU A 40 5.68 9.04 -9.60
CA LEU A 40 5.27 9.12 -8.19
C LEU A 40 6.36 8.61 -7.22
N ASP A 41 7.53 8.22 -7.73
CA ASP A 41 8.65 7.65 -6.97
C ASP A 41 8.19 6.55 -5.98
N VAL A 42 7.34 5.63 -6.45
CA VAL A 42 6.66 4.65 -5.56
C VAL A 42 7.67 3.68 -4.94
N VAL A 43 8.50 3.06 -5.78
CA VAL A 43 9.50 2.05 -5.39
C VAL A 43 10.92 2.43 -5.79
N TRP A 44 11.08 3.41 -6.66
CA TRP A 44 12.37 3.84 -7.17
C TRP A 44 12.34 5.33 -7.47
N ASN A 45 13.35 6.05 -6.99
CA ASN A 45 13.47 7.49 -7.24
C ASN A 45 14.17 7.71 -8.58
N SER A 46 13.46 8.36 -9.50
CA SER A 46 13.98 8.59 -10.86
C SER A 46 15.10 9.64 -10.90
N THR A 47 15.12 10.57 -9.93
CA THR A 47 16.10 11.67 -9.85
C THR A 47 17.41 11.24 -9.20
N THR A 48 17.34 10.54 -8.06
CA THR A 48 18.53 10.12 -7.30
C THR A 48 19.03 8.73 -7.71
N GLN A 49 18.29 8.02 -8.57
CA GLN A 49 18.55 6.63 -8.94
C GLN A 49 18.78 5.74 -7.72
N SER A 50 17.92 5.89 -6.72
CA SER A 50 18.04 5.18 -5.45
C SER A 50 16.66 4.92 -4.83
N LEU A 51 16.63 4.17 -3.73
CA LEU A 51 15.44 4.03 -2.90
C LEU A 51 15.15 5.29 -2.08
N GLN A 52 16.09 6.23 -1.99
CA GLN A 52 15.96 7.40 -1.13
C GLN A 52 14.88 8.36 -1.62
N GLY A 53 13.99 8.76 -0.73
CA GLY A 53 12.86 9.63 -1.03
C GLY A 53 11.70 8.93 -1.72
N THR A 54 11.67 7.60 -1.75
CA THR A 54 10.55 6.83 -2.30
C THR A 54 9.45 6.58 -1.27
N LEU A 55 8.23 6.33 -1.74
CA LEU A 55 7.12 5.92 -0.88
C LEU A 55 7.44 4.60 -0.15
N LEU A 56 8.06 3.66 -0.86
CA LEU A 56 8.50 2.38 -0.30
C LEU A 56 9.47 2.57 0.88
N GLU A 57 10.51 3.40 0.72
CA GLU A 57 11.45 3.67 1.81
C GLU A 57 10.73 4.29 3.01
N LYS A 58 9.81 5.23 2.75
CA LYS A 58 9.13 5.96 3.82
C LYS A 58 8.21 5.09 4.67
N LEU A 59 7.51 4.13 4.05
CA LEU A 59 6.49 3.33 4.72
C LEU A 59 7.00 1.96 5.18
N ASN A 60 8.06 1.43 4.56
CA ASN A 60 8.52 0.07 4.87
C ASN A 60 9.24 0.00 6.23
N THR A 61 8.49 -0.41 7.24
CA THR A 61 8.98 -0.70 8.60
C THR A 61 8.99 -2.20 8.92
N CYS A 62 8.84 -3.05 7.91
CA CYS A 62 8.75 -4.50 8.09
C CYS A 62 10.05 -5.07 8.67
N CYS A 63 9.93 -5.92 9.69
CA CYS A 63 11.07 -6.55 10.36
C CYS A 63 11.58 -7.83 9.68
N THR A 64 10.78 -8.48 8.83
CA THR A 64 11.15 -9.72 8.13
C THR A 64 11.42 -9.50 6.65
N ALA A 65 12.31 -10.31 6.05
CA ALA A 65 12.66 -10.18 4.63
C ALA A 65 11.48 -10.49 3.70
N PHE A 66 10.71 -11.53 4.00
CA PHE A 66 9.48 -11.86 3.26
C PHE A 66 8.38 -10.81 3.47
N GLY A 67 8.29 -10.19 4.66
CA GLY A 67 7.38 -9.07 4.90
C GLY A 67 7.71 -7.85 4.04
N LYS A 68 8.99 -7.50 3.90
CA LYS A 68 9.44 -6.42 3.01
C LYS A 68 9.07 -6.68 1.55
N ARG A 69 9.17 -7.92 1.08
CA ARG A 69 8.78 -8.32 -0.28
C ARG A 69 7.27 -8.23 -0.49
N LEU A 70 6.48 -8.71 0.47
CA LEU A 70 5.03 -8.61 0.42
C LEU A 70 4.56 -7.15 0.42
N PHE A 71 5.16 -6.31 1.26
CA PHE A 71 4.82 -4.89 1.32
C PHE A 71 5.13 -4.17 0.01
N HIS A 72 6.28 -4.46 -0.62
CA HIS A 72 6.58 -3.97 -1.96
C HIS A 72 5.50 -4.36 -2.97
N GLN A 73 5.04 -5.62 -2.97
CA GLN A 73 3.97 -6.09 -3.86
C GLN A 73 2.65 -5.34 -3.62
N TRP A 74 2.27 -5.12 -2.35
CA TRP A 74 1.04 -4.38 -2.01
C TRP A 74 1.09 -2.94 -2.49
N LEU A 75 2.27 -2.30 -2.43
CA LEU A 75 2.45 -0.94 -2.89
C LEU A 75 2.36 -0.82 -4.41
N CYS A 76 2.90 -1.80 -5.14
CA CYS A 76 2.84 -1.86 -6.61
C CYS A 76 1.44 -2.22 -7.15
N ALA A 77 0.61 -2.89 -6.36
CA ALA A 77 -0.74 -3.31 -6.76
C ALA A 77 -1.77 -2.99 -5.67
N PRO A 78 -2.10 -1.71 -5.45
CA PRO A 78 -3.09 -1.29 -4.47
C PRO A 78 -4.44 -1.98 -4.70
N LEU A 79 -5.21 -2.23 -3.65
CA LEU A 79 -6.54 -2.82 -3.77
C LEU A 79 -7.55 -1.82 -4.34
N CYS A 80 -8.52 -2.32 -5.10
CA CYS A 80 -9.65 -1.54 -5.62
C CYS A 80 -10.99 -1.92 -4.97
N GLN A 81 -11.05 -3.04 -4.24
CA GLN A 81 -12.30 -3.53 -3.66
C GLN A 81 -12.54 -2.86 -2.30
N PRO A 82 -13.62 -2.07 -2.11
CA PRO A 82 -13.84 -1.34 -0.86
C PRO A 82 -13.84 -2.23 0.37
N SER A 83 -14.47 -3.41 0.31
CA SER A 83 -14.49 -4.36 1.43
C SER A 83 -13.09 -4.81 1.84
N ALA A 84 -12.20 -5.12 0.88
CA ALA A 84 -10.83 -5.54 1.15
C ALA A 84 -9.93 -4.39 1.62
N ILE A 85 -10.26 -3.15 1.24
CA ILE A 85 -9.59 -1.95 1.75
C ILE A 85 -10.01 -1.73 3.21
N CYS A 86 -11.31 -1.75 3.51
CA CYS A 86 -11.83 -1.62 4.87
C CYS A 86 -11.27 -2.70 5.80
N ASP A 87 -11.24 -3.96 5.36
CA ASP A 87 -10.67 -5.06 6.16
C ASP A 87 -9.20 -4.81 6.57
N ARG A 88 -8.40 -4.18 5.69
CA ARG A 88 -7.03 -3.77 6.04
C ARG A 88 -6.99 -2.57 6.99
N LEU A 89 -7.90 -1.62 6.85
CA LEU A 89 -8.00 -0.48 7.75
C LEU A 89 -8.40 -0.93 9.15
N ASP A 90 -9.40 -1.81 9.25
CA ASP A 90 -9.87 -2.41 10.49
C ASP A 90 -8.71 -3.19 11.17
N ALA A 91 -7.96 -3.99 10.41
CA ALA A 91 -6.79 -4.70 10.94
C ALA A 91 -5.69 -3.75 11.46
N VAL A 92 -5.50 -2.58 10.84
CA VAL A 92 -4.55 -1.57 11.32
C VAL A 92 -5.05 -0.96 12.63
N ASP A 93 -6.33 -0.61 12.70
CA ASP A 93 -6.94 -0.05 13.90
C ASP A 93 -6.86 -1.04 15.07
N ASP A 94 -7.16 -2.32 14.84
CA ASP A 94 -7.03 -3.39 15.83
C ASP A 94 -5.61 -3.49 16.41
N LEU A 95 -4.58 -3.41 15.55
CA LEU A 95 -3.18 -3.47 15.99
C LEU A 95 -2.76 -2.21 16.75
N ILE A 96 -3.27 -1.03 16.37
CA ILE A 96 -3.02 0.23 17.07
C ILE A 96 -3.57 0.17 18.50
N GLN A 97 -4.71 -0.50 18.73
CA GLN A 97 -5.30 -0.66 20.06
C GLN A 97 -4.52 -1.62 20.98
N LEU A 98 -3.58 -2.42 20.44
CA LEU A 98 -2.88 -3.49 21.18
C LEU A 98 -1.34 -3.35 21.14
N PRO A 99 -0.75 -2.21 21.58
CA PRO A 99 0.67 -1.91 21.38
C PRO A 99 1.61 -2.92 22.06
N GLY A 100 1.27 -3.43 23.26
CA GLY A 100 2.10 -4.39 23.98
C GLY A 100 2.22 -5.74 23.26
N VAL A 101 1.13 -6.23 22.67
CA VAL A 101 1.11 -7.48 21.89
C VAL A 101 1.93 -7.29 20.61
N VAL A 102 1.78 -6.14 19.93
CA VAL A 102 2.55 -5.82 18.73
C VAL A 102 4.05 -5.80 19.02
N GLU A 103 4.48 -5.19 20.14
CA GLU A 103 5.89 -5.15 20.52
C GLU A 103 6.48 -6.55 20.76
N GLU A 104 5.73 -7.43 21.45
CA GLU A 104 6.12 -8.82 21.67
C GLU A 104 6.24 -9.58 20.34
N CYS A 105 5.23 -9.48 19.48
CA CYS A 105 5.24 -10.09 18.15
C CYS A 105 6.41 -9.61 17.30
N VAL A 106 6.69 -8.31 17.27
CA VAL A 106 7.83 -7.72 16.53
C VAL A 106 9.15 -8.26 17.07
N THR A 107 9.28 -8.40 18.39
CA THR A 107 10.49 -8.94 19.02
C THR A 107 10.75 -10.39 18.61
N LEU A 108 9.69 -11.20 18.50
CA LEU A 108 9.78 -12.57 18.00
C LEU A 108 10.10 -12.60 16.50
N MET A 109 9.39 -11.81 15.68
CA MET A 109 9.56 -11.78 14.23
C MET A 109 10.97 -11.34 13.80
N LYS A 110 11.61 -10.42 14.53
CA LYS A 110 13.01 -9.99 14.27
C LYS A 110 14.02 -11.14 14.32
N LYS A 111 13.71 -12.24 15.01
CA LYS A 111 14.58 -13.41 15.12
C LYS A 111 14.42 -14.40 13.97
N LEU A 112 13.39 -14.24 13.13
CA LEU A 112 13.11 -15.17 12.04
C LEU A 112 14.11 -14.96 10.89
N PRO A 113 14.70 -16.04 10.34
CA PRO A 113 15.47 -15.95 9.11
C PRO A 113 14.54 -15.74 7.91
N ASP A 114 15.13 -15.59 6.72
CA ASP A 114 14.36 -15.55 5.48
C ASP A 114 13.80 -16.94 5.14
N LEU A 115 12.66 -17.28 5.75
CA LEU A 115 12.01 -18.58 5.64
C LEU A 115 11.62 -18.93 4.21
N GLU A 116 11.11 -17.97 3.43
CA GLU A 116 10.70 -18.19 2.03
C GLU A 116 11.89 -18.69 1.18
N ARG A 117 13.07 -18.09 1.36
CA ARG A 117 14.29 -18.52 0.67
C ARG A 117 14.87 -19.81 1.25
N LEU A 118 14.73 -20.03 2.55
CA LEU A 118 15.19 -21.26 3.19
C LEU A 118 14.41 -22.46 2.66
N LEU A 119 13.09 -22.35 2.58
CA LEU A 119 12.20 -23.38 2.05
C LEU A 119 12.48 -23.69 0.58
N SER A 120 12.83 -22.67 -0.22
CA SER A 120 13.17 -22.85 -1.64
C SER A 120 14.49 -23.60 -1.88
N ARG A 121 15.32 -23.77 -0.84
CA ARG A 121 16.62 -24.46 -0.91
C ARG A 121 16.55 -25.92 -0.43
N LEU A 122 15.46 -26.32 0.20
CA LEU A 122 15.18 -27.69 0.64
C LEU A 122 14.55 -28.48 -0.51
#